data_AF-A0A2P6G918-F1
#
_entry.id   AF-A0A2P6G918-F1
#
_cell.length_a   1.000
_cell.length_b   1.000
_cell.length_c   1.000
_cell.angle_alpha   90.00
_cell.angle_beta   90.00
_cell.angle_gamma   90.00
#
_symmetry.space_group_name_H-M   'P 1'
#
loop_
_entity.id
_entity.type
_entity.pdbx_description
1 polymer ?
#
loop_
_entity_poly.entity_id
_entity_poly.type
_entity_poly.pdbx_seq_one_letter_code
_entity_poly.pdbx_strand_id
1 'polypeptide(L)'
;MIRLLNLILFSTTLMFSTTSFSQPIVILEYRGSNNQNLSEDISNNIFMMDPDHTEKHTVPKGQSLSEIIDDYYNGSGLDKRFLKLAIVAANPRAFAQQNPNFMFAGATLHLPSLNQIQAMVLGIPINENLKSYEKQADNRGIFFFGG
;
A
#
# COMPACT_ATOMS: atom_id res chain seq x y z
N MET A 1 20.29 29.36 -68.18
CA MET A 1 19.70 29.97 -66.97
C MET A 1 18.79 29.01 -66.20
N ILE A 2 17.82 28.33 -66.83
CA ILE A 2 16.90 27.37 -66.16
C ILE A 2 17.61 26.27 -65.34
N ARG A 3 18.73 25.70 -65.83
CA ARG A 3 19.45 24.62 -65.11
C ARG A 3 20.15 25.09 -63.83
N LEU A 4 20.59 26.35 -63.80
CA LEU A 4 21.20 26.95 -62.60
C LEU A 4 20.12 27.24 -61.54
N LEU A 5 18.95 27.72 -61.98
CA LEU A 5 17.80 27.97 -61.11
C LEU A 5 17.30 26.68 -60.45
N ASN A 6 17.16 25.59 -61.21
CA ASN A 6 16.72 24.30 -60.68
C ASN A 6 17.73 23.71 -59.68
N LEU A 7 19.03 23.93 -59.89
CA LEU A 7 20.08 23.46 -58.97
C LEU A 7 20.07 24.24 -57.66
N ILE A 8 19.82 25.55 -57.71
CA ILE A 8 19.65 26.38 -56.52
C ILE A 8 18.40 25.96 -55.74
N LEU A 9 17.27 25.71 -56.43
CA LEU A 9 16.02 25.27 -55.78
C LEU A 9 16.14 23.88 -55.11
N PHE A 10 16.92 22.98 -55.72
CA PHE A 10 17.20 21.66 -55.16
C PHE A 10 18.15 21.74 -53.96
N SER A 11 19.13 22.65 -54.00
CA SER A 11 20.05 22.86 -52.89
C SER A 11 19.36 23.47 -51.67
N THR A 12 18.40 24.37 -51.85
CA THR A 12 17.69 24.99 -50.73
C THR A 12 16.76 24.00 -50.03
N THR A 13 16.08 23.13 -50.77
CA THR A 13 15.19 22.09 -50.18
C THR A 13 15.95 21.04 -49.35
N LEU A 14 17.21 20.75 -49.69
CA LEU A 14 18.06 19.85 -48.90
C LEU A 14 18.46 20.42 -47.53
N MET A 15 18.57 21.75 -47.40
CA MET A 15 19.06 22.42 -46.19
C MET A 15 17.97 22.67 -45.13
N PHE A 16 16.68 22.48 -45.46
CA PHE A 16 15.55 22.63 -44.52
C PHE A 16 15.11 21.33 -43.85
N SER A 17 15.83 20.23 -44.07
CA SER A 17 15.46 18.94 -43.50
C SER A 17 15.90 18.83 -42.03
N THR A 18 14.98 19.24 -41.16
CA THR A 18 14.67 18.68 -39.84
C THR A 18 15.70 18.86 -38.71
N THR A 19 15.58 19.95 -37.97
CA THR A 19 15.95 19.98 -36.56
C THR A 19 14.80 19.42 -35.72
N SER A 20 14.99 18.23 -35.14
CA SER A 20 14.01 17.64 -34.22
C SER A 20 14.37 18.01 -32.78
N PHE A 21 13.59 18.90 -32.17
CA PHE A 21 13.74 19.25 -30.76
C PHE A 21 13.06 18.17 -29.91
N SER A 22 13.76 17.06 -29.67
CA SER A 22 13.31 16.08 -28.69
C SER A 22 13.57 16.62 -27.28
N GLN A 23 12.50 16.80 -26.51
CA GLN A 23 12.60 17.01 -25.07
C GLN A 23 12.57 15.64 -24.38
N PRO A 24 13.36 15.44 -23.32
CA PRO A 24 13.32 14.21 -22.55
C PRO A 24 11.96 14.08 -21.86
N ILE A 25 11.34 12.89 -21.96
CA ILE A 25 10.22 12.54 -21.09
C ILE A 25 10.78 12.34 -19.68
N VAL A 26 10.32 13.15 -18.73
CA VAL A 26 10.58 12.95 -17.32
C VAL A 26 9.44 12.10 -16.78
N ILE A 27 9.69 10.81 -16.62
CA ILE A 27 8.77 9.93 -15.89
C ILE A 27 9.05 10.17 -14.41
N LEU A 28 8.16 10.95 -13.77
CA LEU A 28 8.13 11.00 -12.32
C LEU A 28 7.56 9.67 -11.85
N GLU A 29 8.44 8.77 -11.45
CA GLU A 29 8.04 7.64 -10.62
C GLU A 29 7.38 8.20 -9.36
N TYR A 30 6.14 7.79 -9.11
CA TYR A 30 5.47 8.09 -7.86
C TYR A 30 6.22 7.35 -6.76
N ARG A 31 7.21 8.02 -6.15
CA ARG A 31 7.94 7.54 -4.97
C ARG A 31 7.05 7.66 -3.74
N GLY A 32 5.90 7.00 -3.79
CA GLY A 32 4.94 6.88 -2.71
C GLY A 32 4.75 5.42 -2.33
N SER A 33 5.83 4.69 -2.15
CA SER A 33 5.86 3.52 -1.28
C SER A 33 7.31 3.20 -0.97
N ASN A 34 7.58 2.82 0.28
CA ASN A 34 8.87 2.36 0.72
C ASN A 34 9.44 1.35 -0.29
N ASN A 35 10.66 1.57 -0.76
CA ASN A 35 11.46 0.57 -1.48
C ASN A 35 11.71 -0.60 -0.51
N GLN A 36 10.71 -1.46 -0.36
CA GLN A 36 10.89 -2.85 0.00
C GLN A 36 11.24 -3.55 -1.29
N ASN A 37 12.38 -4.20 -1.30
CA ASN A 37 13.00 -4.86 -2.44
C ASN A 37 11.95 -5.59 -3.30
N LEU A 38 11.71 -5.13 -4.53
CA LEU A 38 10.77 -5.73 -5.50
C LEU A 38 11.38 -6.99 -6.16
N SER A 39 12.13 -7.76 -5.39
CA SER A 39 12.82 -8.97 -5.83
C SER A 39 12.98 -9.93 -4.66
N GLU A 40 11.97 -10.02 -3.81
CA GLU A 40 11.76 -11.17 -2.95
C GLU A 40 10.39 -11.71 -3.31
N ASP A 41 10.40 -12.95 -3.80
CA ASP A 41 9.30 -13.90 -3.90
C ASP A 41 8.08 -13.47 -3.08
N ILE A 42 6.87 -13.47 -3.66
CA ILE A 42 5.63 -13.22 -2.93
C ILE A 42 5.69 -14.12 -1.70
N SER A 43 6.00 -13.51 -0.56
CA SER A 43 6.68 -14.28 0.48
C SER A 43 5.76 -15.37 0.99
N ASN A 44 6.35 -16.48 1.44
CA ASN A 44 5.63 -17.58 2.08
C ASN A 44 5.04 -17.20 3.45
N ASN A 45 4.60 -15.95 3.61
CA ASN A 45 3.99 -15.42 4.81
C ASN A 45 2.57 -15.95 4.95
N ILE A 46 2.31 -16.57 6.11
CA ILE A 46 1.06 -17.27 6.40
C ILE A 46 -0.13 -16.30 6.40
N PHE A 47 0.06 -15.04 6.81
CA PHE A 47 -1.00 -14.03 6.80
C PHE A 47 -1.45 -13.61 5.39
N MET A 48 -0.65 -13.91 4.35
CA MET A 48 -1.05 -13.75 2.94
C MET A 48 -1.62 -15.03 2.34
N MET A 49 -1.09 -16.18 2.75
CA MET A 49 -1.56 -17.48 2.24
C MET A 49 -2.94 -17.86 2.76
N ASP A 50 -3.20 -17.57 4.04
CA ASP A 50 -4.48 -17.79 4.70
C ASP A 50 -5.01 -16.45 5.24
N PRO A 51 -5.97 -15.81 4.53
CA PRO A 51 -6.54 -14.52 4.90
C PRO A 51 -7.28 -14.51 6.24
N ASP A 52 -7.61 -15.68 6.79
CA ASP A 52 -8.28 -15.86 8.07
C ASP A 52 -7.30 -16.25 9.19
N HIS A 53 -6.01 -16.41 8.88
CA HIS A 53 -4.99 -16.73 9.86
C HIS A 53 -4.83 -15.62 10.90
N THR A 54 -4.91 -16.00 12.17
CA THR A 54 -4.64 -15.12 13.31
C THR A 54 -3.66 -15.79 14.25
N GLU A 55 -2.81 -14.99 14.89
CA GLU A 55 -1.83 -15.50 15.84
C GLU A 55 -1.86 -14.72 17.16
N LYS A 56 -1.34 -15.33 18.23
CA LYS A 56 -1.19 -14.68 19.53
C LYS A 56 0.28 -14.62 19.90
N HIS A 57 0.75 -13.42 20.27
CA HIS A 57 2.14 -13.20 20.66
C HIS A 57 2.23 -12.59 22.04
N THR A 58 3.09 -13.13 22.91
CA THR A 58 3.35 -12.54 24.23
C THR A 58 4.58 -11.67 24.18
N VAL A 59 4.42 -10.39 24.52
CA VAL A 59 5.47 -9.37 24.39
C VAL A 59 6.54 -9.57 25.47
N PRO A 60 7.79 -9.90 25.13
CA PRO A 60 8.89 -9.91 26.09
C PRO A 60 9.31 -8.47 26.44
N LYS A 61 10.06 -8.32 27.55
CA LYS A 61 10.56 -7.02 27.98
C LYS A 61 11.49 -6.43 26.92
N GLY A 62 11.21 -5.20 26.48
CA GLY A 62 12.04 -4.45 25.55
C GLY A 62 11.71 -4.64 24.06
N GLN A 63 10.79 -5.56 23.70
CA GLN A 63 10.37 -5.72 22.31
C GLN A 63 9.43 -4.59 21.87
N SER A 64 9.65 -4.05 20.69
CA SER A 64 8.81 -3.00 20.10
C SER A 64 7.71 -3.58 19.22
N LEU A 65 6.63 -2.80 19.03
CA LEU A 65 5.58 -3.18 18.07
C LEU A 65 6.10 -3.30 16.64
N SER A 66 7.12 -2.51 16.27
CA SER A 66 7.67 -2.57 14.91
C SER A 66 8.45 -3.87 14.68
N GLU A 67 9.18 -4.35 15.68
CA GLU A 67 9.85 -5.67 15.64
C GLU A 67 8.83 -6.79 15.50
N ILE A 68 7.73 -6.76 16.27
CA ILE A 68 6.66 -7.76 16.14
C ILE A 68 6.06 -7.74 14.73
N ILE A 69 5.83 -6.56 14.15
CA ILE A 69 5.33 -6.47 12.76
C ILE A 69 6.33 -7.08 11.78
N ASP A 70 7.62 -6.85 11.98
CA ASP A 70 8.66 -7.40 11.13
C ASP A 70 8.86 -8.90 11.34
N ASP A 71 8.59 -9.44 12.52
CA ASP A 71 8.68 -10.88 12.79
C ASP A 71 7.53 -11.65 12.10
N TYR A 72 6.31 -11.12 12.15
CA TYR A 72 5.11 -11.84 11.70
C TYR A 72 4.59 -11.44 10.32
N TYR A 73 4.69 -10.17 9.95
CA TYR A 73 4.12 -9.63 8.70
C TYR A 73 5.19 -9.24 7.67
N ASN A 74 6.47 -9.51 7.93
CA ASN A 74 7.48 -9.26 6.92
C ASN A 74 7.23 -10.12 5.67
N GLY A 75 7.42 -9.49 4.51
CA GLY A 75 7.10 -10.08 3.21
C GLY A 75 5.60 -10.17 2.89
N SER A 76 4.68 -9.85 3.82
CA SER A 76 3.24 -9.92 3.56
C SER A 76 2.75 -8.82 2.59
N GLY A 77 3.60 -7.85 2.23
CA GLY A 77 3.22 -6.71 1.39
C GLY A 77 2.23 -5.72 2.04
N LEU A 78 1.85 -5.95 3.30
CA LEU A 78 0.95 -5.07 4.03
C LEU A 78 1.68 -3.82 4.52
N ASP A 79 1.02 -2.68 4.42
CA ASP A 79 1.59 -1.42 4.87
C ASP A 79 1.69 -1.39 6.41
N LYS A 80 2.92 -1.26 6.90
CA LYS A 80 3.26 -1.28 8.33
C LYS A 80 2.49 -0.23 9.15
N ARG A 81 2.09 0.90 8.56
CA ARG A 81 1.32 1.95 9.26
C ARG A 81 -0.08 1.44 9.60
N PHE A 82 -0.71 0.77 8.65
CA PHE A 82 -2.02 0.16 8.86
C PHE A 82 -1.94 -1.02 9.82
N LEU A 83 -0.90 -1.85 9.71
CA LEU A 83 -0.65 -2.94 10.67
C LEU A 83 -0.52 -2.43 12.11
N LYS A 84 0.25 -1.36 12.34
CA LYS A 84 0.35 -0.73 13.66
C LYS A 84 -1.02 -0.33 14.20
N LEU A 85 -1.83 0.35 13.38
CA LEU A 85 -3.15 0.80 13.78
C LEU A 85 -4.08 -0.39 14.07
N ALA A 86 -4.09 -1.40 13.21
CA ALA A 86 -4.90 -2.60 13.35
C ALA A 86 -4.56 -3.39 14.62
N ILE A 87 -3.26 -3.59 14.92
CA ILE A 87 -2.83 -4.31 16.11
C ILE A 87 -3.21 -3.54 17.38
N VAL A 88 -3.06 -2.21 17.38
CA VAL A 88 -3.48 -1.37 18.52
C VAL A 88 -5.00 -1.40 18.71
N ALA A 89 -5.76 -1.33 17.62
CA ALA A 89 -7.23 -1.39 17.66
C ALA A 89 -7.74 -2.76 18.15
N ALA A 90 -7.09 -3.85 17.74
CA ALA A 90 -7.41 -5.20 18.20
C ALA A 90 -7.02 -5.44 19.67
N ASN A 91 -6.05 -4.68 20.22
CA ASN A 91 -5.48 -4.91 21.55
C ASN A 91 -5.46 -3.65 22.44
N PRO A 92 -6.60 -2.97 22.67
CA PRO A 92 -6.61 -1.68 23.37
C PRO A 92 -6.07 -1.75 24.80
N ARG A 93 -6.11 -2.93 25.44
CA ARG A 93 -5.60 -3.15 26.81
C ARG A 93 -4.09 -3.38 26.87
N ALA A 94 -3.45 -3.71 25.75
CA ALA A 94 -2.01 -3.96 25.70
C ALA A 94 -1.18 -2.69 25.51
N PHE A 95 -1.82 -1.58 25.16
CA PHE A 95 -1.19 -0.30 24.88
C PHE A 95 -1.65 0.77 25.86
N ALA A 96 -0.71 1.52 26.44
CA ALA A 96 -1.04 2.65 27.30
C ALA A 96 -1.67 3.77 26.44
N GLN A 97 -2.90 4.16 26.78
CA GLN A 97 -3.65 5.20 26.06
C GLN A 97 -3.77 4.93 24.55
N GLN A 98 -3.77 3.66 24.12
CA GLN A 98 -3.80 3.27 22.71
C GLN A 98 -2.64 3.85 21.88
N ASN A 99 -1.52 4.18 22.52
CA ASN A 99 -0.35 4.69 21.83
C ASN A 99 0.54 3.51 21.37
N PRO A 100 0.82 3.35 20.06
CA PRO A 100 1.61 2.25 19.53
C PRO A 100 3.04 2.15 20.10
N ASN A 101 3.58 3.26 20.60
CA ASN A 101 4.93 3.32 21.17
C ASN A 101 4.99 2.88 22.64
N PHE A 102 3.84 2.77 23.33
CA PHE A 102 3.77 2.39 24.74
C PHE A 102 3.00 1.09 24.89
N MET A 103 3.73 -0.02 24.82
CA MET A 103 3.20 -1.37 24.93
C MET A 103 3.63 -2.00 26.26
N PHE A 104 2.71 -2.70 26.94
CA PHE A 104 3.02 -3.37 28.20
C PHE A 104 3.76 -4.69 27.97
N ALA A 105 4.92 -4.85 28.61
CA ALA A 105 5.63 -6.12 28.61
C ALA A 105 4.81 -7.21 29.33
N GLY A 106 4.80 -8.41 28.77
CA GLY A 106 4.01 -9.55 29.23
C GLY A 106 2.56 -9.55 28.73
N ALA A 107 2.12 -8.53 28.00
CA ALA A 107 0.81 -8.55 27.37
C ALA A 107 0.77 -9.57 26.22
N THR A 108 -0.36 -10.28 26.10
CA THR A 108 -0.64 -11.14 24.95
C THR A 108 -1.38 -10.32 23.89
N LEU A 109 -0.75 -10.14 22.73
CA LEU A 109 -1.33 -9.48 21.57
C LEU A 109 -2.04 -10.49 20.69
N HIS A 110 -3.21 -10.12 20.20
CA HIS A 110 -3.88 -10.70 19.05
C HIS A 110 -3.35 -10.07 17.77
N LEU A 111 -2.73 -10.86 16.91
CA LEU A 111 -2.27 -10.44 15.58
C LEU A 111 -3.43 -10.68 14.59
N PRO A 112 -4.04 -9.60 14.07
CA PRO A 112 -5.24 -9.72 13.26
C PRO A 112 -4.94 -10.32 11.88
N SER A 113 -5.91 -11.06 11.35
CA SER A 113 -5.87 -11.59 9.99
C SER A 113 -6.09 -10.50 8.94
N LEU A 114 -5.83 -10.81 7.67
CA LEU A 114 -6.10 -9.89 6.57
C LEU A 114 -7.58 -9.48 6.53
N ASN A 115 -8.48 -10.45 6.71
CA ASN A 115 -9.93 -10.19 6.73
C ASN A 115 -10.34 -9.33 7.94
N GLN A 116 -9.71 -9.53 9.10
CA GLN A 116 -9.96 -8.68 10.28
C GLN A 116 -9.45 -7.25 10.06
N ILE A 117 -8.28 -7.08 9.44
CA ILE A 117 -7.75 -5.75 9.08
C ILE A 117 -8.70 -5.06 8.10
N GLN A 118 -9.14 -5.75 7.06
CA GLN A 118 -10.10 -5.23 6.10
C GLN A 118 -11.42 -4.81 6.77
N ALA A 119 -11.97 -5.66 7.65
CA ALA A 119 -13.18 -5.34 8.40
C ALA A 119 -13.01 -4.06 9.25
N MET A 120 -11.89 -3.90 9.94
CA MET A 120 -11.59 -2.69 10.73
C MET A 120 -11.52 -1.43 9.85
N VAL A 121 -10.89 -1.51 8.68
CA VAL A 121 -10.81 -0.37 7.74
C VAL A 121 -12.20 0.01 7.22
N LEU A 122 -13.08 -0.97 7.05
CA LEU A 122 -14.46 -0.77 6.59
C LEU A 122 -15.43 -0.40 7.73
N GLY A 123 -14.95 -0.30 8.98
CA GLY A 123 -15.77 0.04 10.15
C GLY A 123 -16.69 -1.08 10.62
N ILE A 124 -16.39 -2.33 10.26
CA ILE A 124 -17.18 -3.51 10.60
C ILE A 124 -16.67 -4.10 11.92
N PRO A 125 -17.56 -4.41 12.87
CA PRO A 125 -17.16 -4.94 14.17
C PRO A 125 -16.63 -6.38 14.07
N ILE A 126 -15.56 -6.68 14.82
CA ILE A 126 -14.81 -7.96 14.75
C ILE A 126 -15.57 -9.14 15.40
N ASN A 127 -16.61 -8.86 16.19
CA ASN A 127 -17.28 -9.86 17.04
C ASN A 127 -18.50 -10.56 16.41
N GLU A 128 -18.83 -10.26 15.16
CA GLU A 128 -19.89 -10.97 14.44
C GLU A 128 -19.24 -11.91 13.42
N ASN A 129 -19.50 -13.21 13.59
CA ASN A 129 -19.12 -14.29 12.68
C ASN A 129 -18.89 -13.79 11.25
N LEU A 130 -17.69 -13.97 10.71
CA LEU A 130 -17.35 -13.79 9.29
C LEU A 130 -18.04 -14.88 8.44
N LYS A 131 -19.37 -14.92 8.49
CA LYS A 131 -20.23 -15.57 7.50
C LYS A 131 -21.12 -14.46 6.95
N SER A 132 -21.05 -14.27 5.64
CA SER A 132 -21.76 -13.27 4.86
C SER A 132 -21.06 -11.90 4.72
N TYR A 133 -19.96 -11.90 3.97
CA TYR A 133 -19.77 -10.81 3.00
C TYR A 133 -20.58 -11.16 1.74
N GLU A 134 -21.91 -11.20 1.87
CA GLU A 134 -22.78 -11.21 0.70
C GLU A 134 -22.66 -9.88 -0.01
N LYS A 135 -22.30 -9.95 -1.28
CA LYS A 135 -22.16 -8.84 -2.21
C LYS A 135 -23.54 -8.20 -2.43
N GLN A 136 -23.92 -7.21 -1.62
CA GLN A 136 -25.23 -6.57 -1.78
C GLN A 136 -25.13 -5.14 -2.34
N ALA A 137 -25.36 -5.10 -3.65
CA ALA A 137 -25.93 -4.04 -4.50
C ALA A 137 -25.30 -2.63 -4.53
N ASP A 138 -24.79 -2.32 -5.72
CA ASP A 138 -24.43 -1.03 -6.30
C ASP A 138 -25.60 -0.04 -6.34
N ASN A 139 -25.99 0.52 -5.18
CA ASN A 139 -26.91 1.66 -5.16
C ASN A 139 -26.76 2.50 -3.88
N ARG A 140 -25.74 3.37 -3.82
CA ARG A 140 -25.64 4.41 -2.79
C ARG A 140 -25.31 5.74 -3.44
N GLY A 141 -26.36 6.43 -3.89
CA GLY A 141 -26.28 7.84 -4.26
C GLY A 141 -25.78 8.67 -3.08
N ILE A 142 -24.76 9.49 -3.32
CA ILE A 142 -24.22 10.43 -2.34
C ILE A 142 -25.14 11.65 -2.35
N PHE A 143 -25.77 11.97 -1.21
CA PHE A 143 -26.58 13.18 -1.05
C PHE A 143 -25.79 14.25 -0.30
N PHE A 144 -25.59 15.39 -0.98
CA PHE A 144 -24.97 16.58 -0.42
C PHE A 144 -26.05 17.62 -0.14
N PHE A 145 -26.25 17.97 1.13
CA PHE A 145 -27.07 19.13 1.51
C PHE A 145 -26.12 20.28 1.80
N GLY A 146 -25.85 21.09 0.77
CA GLY A 146 -25.16 22.36 0.92
C GLY A 146 -26.11 23.36 1.59
N GLY A 147 -25.57 24.15 2.52
CA GLY A 147 -26.22 25.34 3.09
C GLY A 147 -25.97 26.58 2.25
#